data_AF-A0AAU7AA29-F1
#
_entry.id   AF-A0AAU7AA29-F1
#
_cell.length_a   1.000
_cell.length_b   1.000
_cell.length_c   1.000
_cell.angle_alpha   90.00
_cell.angle_beta   90.00
_cell.angle_gamma   90.00
#
_symmetry.space_group_name_H-M   'P 1'
#
loop_
_entity.id
_entity.type
_entity.pdbx_description
1 polymer ?
#
loop_
_entity_poly.entity_id
_entity_poly.type
_entity_poly.pdbx_seq_one_letter_code
_entity_poly.pdbx_strand_id
1 'polypeptide(L)'
;MLSSKQLDDLIRAWPDENGVSSDPETYAAWIRAQRENAGKFIGMALGKKRLESLTEEQSKQLYDVYQKLLEERIISEIGDDEIIAHYEIVTQQKKLH
;
A
#
# COMPACT_ATOMS: atom_id res chain seq x y z
N MET A 1 -15.25 -2.06 6.23
CA MET A 1 -15.84 -3.35 5.81
C MET A 1 -16.75 -3.10 4.63
N LEU A 2 -16.72 -3.95 3.60
CA LEU A 2 -17.66 -3.89 2.46
C LEU A 2 -19.01 -4.48 2.87
N SER A 3 -20.10 -3.94 2.34
CA SER A 3 -21.41 -4.59 2.40
C SER A 3 -21.46 -5.81 1.46
N SER A 4 -22.38 -6.74 1.67
CA SER A 4 -22.54 -7.92 0.79
C SER A 4 -22.69 -7.55 -0.68
N LYS A 5 -23.45 -6.49 -0.97
CA LYS A 5 -23.62 -5.99 -2.35
C LYS A 5 -22.31 -5.49 -2.95
N GLN A 6 -21.52 -4.73 -2.17
CA GLN A 6 -20.21 -4.25 -2.62
C GLN A 6 -19.21 -5.39 -2.80
N LEU A 7 -19.35 -6.48 -2.03
CA LEU A 7 -18.55 -7.67 -2.21
C LEU A 7 -18.89 -8.38 -3.53
N ASP A 8 -20.18 -8.56 -3.83
CA ASP A 8 -20.62 -9.19 -5.09
C ASP A 8 -20.19 -8.37 -6.32
N ASP A 9 -20.34 -7.04 -6.25
CA ASP A 9 -19.90 -6.13 -7.31
C ASP A 9 -18.37 -6.20 -7.50
N LEU A 10 -17.60 -6.28 -6.41
CA LEU A 10 -16.14 -6.44 -6.47
C LEU A 10 -15.72 -7.81 -7.02
N ILE A 11 -16.41 -8.89 -6.66
CA ILE A 11 -16.13 -10.24 -7.19
C ILE A 11 -16.34 -10.25 -8.71
N ARG A 12 -17.40 -9.61 -9.21
CA ARG A 12 -17.64 -9.46 -10.65
C ARG A 12 -16.56 -8.61 -11.33
N ALA A 13 -16.14 -7.55 -10.66
CA ALA A 13 -15.07 -6.67 -11.11
C ALA A 13 -13.67 -7.26 -10.93
N TRP A 14 -13.53 -8.45 -10.32
CA TRP A 14 -12.22 -9.02 -10.07
C TRP A 14 -11.52 -9.35 -11.40
N PRO A 15 -10.25 -8.98 -11.58
CA PRO A 15 -9.53 -9.30 -12.80
C PRO A 15 -9.42 -10.81 -12.99
N ASP A 16 -9.51 -11.24 -14.25
CA ASP A 16 -9.27 -12.61 -14.65
C ASP A 16 -7.77 -12.99 -14.53
N GLU A 17 -7.44 -14.21 -14.96
CA GLU A 17 -6.08 -14.76 -14.93
C GLU A 17 -5.07 -13.94 -15.75
N ASN A 18 -5.54 -13.10 -16.68
CA ASN A 18 -4.73 -12.22 -17.50
C ASN A 18 -4.66 -10.78 -16.95
N GLY A 19 -5.26 -10.53 -15.77
CA GLY A 19 -5.33 -9.21 -15.16
C GLY A 19 -6.43 -8.31 -15.74
N VAL A 20 -7.35 -8.85 -16.56
CA VAL A 20 -8.39 -8.08 -17.24
C VAL A 20 -9.68 -8.13 -16.41
N SER A 21 -10.16 -6.96 -15.99
CA SER A 21 -11.43 -6.83 -15.26
C SER A 21 -12.60 -6.62 -16.22
N SER A 22 -13.73 -7.26 -15.92
CA SER A 22 -15.00 -7.02 -16.62
C SER A 22 -15.70 -5.71 -16.21
N ASP A 23 -15.29 -5.13 -15.08
CA ASP A 23 -15.70 -3.80 -14.61
C ASP A 23 -14.47 -3.07 -14.02
N PRO A 24 -13.63 -2.49 -14.90
CA PRO A 24 -12.40 -1.84 -14.50
C PRO A 24 -12.60 -0.65 -13.56
N GLU A 25 -13.76 0.02 -13.62
CA GLU A 25 -14.06 1.18 -12.78
C GLU A 25 -14.25 0.78 -11.32
N THR A 26 -15.06 -0.25 -11.07
CA THR A 26 -15.27 -0.80 -9.72
C THR A 26 -13.97 -1.33 -9.14
N TYR A 27 -13.19 -2.08 -9.94
CA TYR A 27 -11.90 -2.59 -9.49
C TYR A 27 -10.90 -1.47 -9.19
N ALA A 28 -10.77 -0.48 -10.08
CA ALA A 28 -9.87 0.65 -9.87
C ALA A 28 -10.28 1.50 -8.65
N ALA A 29 -11.59 1.70 -8.42
CA ALA A 29 -12.09 2.39 -7.24
C ALA A 29 -11.74 1.64 -5.95
N TRP A 30 -11.87 0.31 -5.95
CA TRP A 30 -11.46 -0.52 -4.82
C TRP A 30 -9.95 -0.45 -4.57
N ILE A 31 -9.12 -0.56 -5.61
CA ILE A 31 -7.67 -0.42 -5.50
C ILE A 31 -7.28 0.95 -4.92
N ARG A 32 -7.92 2.03 -5.38
CA ARG A 32 -7.70 3.38 -4.80
C ARG A 32 -8.04 3.42 -3.31
N ALA A 33 -9.20 2.88 -2.92
CA ALA A 33 -9.60 2.84 -1.52
C ALA A 33 -8.65 1.99 -0.65
N GLN A 34 -8.12 0.88 -1.17
CA GLN A 34 -7.10 0.09 -0.49
C GLN A 34 -5.79 0.88 -0.33
N ARG A 35 -5.34 1.56 -1.38
CA ARG A 35 -4.13 2.42 -1.34
C ARG A 35 -4.26 3.55 -0.33
N GLU A 36 -5.42 4.21 -0.26
CA GLU A 36 -5.68 5.26 0.74
C GLU A 36 -5.67 4.73 2.16
N ASN A 37 -6.25 3.54 2.39
CA ASN A 37 -6.19 2.89 3.70
C ASN A 37 -4.75 2.47 4.06
N ALA A 38 -3.97 2.03 3.08
CA ALA A 38 -2.56 1.72 3.25
C ALA A 38 -1.72 2.93 3.63
N GLY A 39 -1.93 4.08 2.98
CA GLY A 39 -1.28 5.32 3.36
C GLY A 39 -1.55 5.71 4.82
N LYS A 40 -2.79 5.53 5.29
CA LYS A 40 -3.15 5.77 6.70
C LYS A 40 -2.44 4.80 7.64
N PHE A 41 -2.45 3.51 7.33
CA PHE A 41 -1.82 2.47 8.15
C PHE A 41 -0.30 2.67 8.26
N ILE A 42 0.38 2.87 7.14
CA ILE A 42 1.82 3.18 7.09
C ILE A 42 2.11 4.47 7.88
N GLY A 43 1.26 5.49 7.73
CA GLY A 43 1.40 6.72 8.48
C GLY A 43 1.26 6.55 10.00
N MET A 44 0.37 5.66 10.44
CA MET A 44 0.23 5.30 11.86
C MET A 44 1.46 4.54 12.38
N ALA A 45 1.93 3.53 11.65
CA ALA A 45 3.08 2.71 12.04
C ALA A 45 4.38 3.52 12.12
N LEU A 46 4.65 4.38 11.13
CA LEU A 46 5.85 5.23 11.13
C LEU A 46 5.73 6.38 12.14
N GLY A 47 4.54 6.98 12.24
CA GLY A 47 4.29 8.16 13.05
C GLY A 47 4.86 9.44 12.44
N LYS A 48 4.34 10.58 12.91
CA LYS A 48 4.61 11.92 12.36
C LYS A 48 6.12 12.24 12.23
N LYS A 49 6.91 11.96 13.27
CA LYS A 49 8.35 12.27 13.29
C LYS A 49 9.15 11.57 12.19
N ARG A 50 8.86 10.29 11.94
CA ARG A 50 9.56 9.51 10.91
C ARG A 50 9.19 10.00 9.52
N LEU A 51 7.91 10.29 9.29
CA LEU A 51 7.44 10.85 8.01
C LEU A 51 8.08 12.21 7.72
N GLU A 52 8.13 13.11 8.70
CA GLU A 52 8.73 14.45 8.54
C GLU A 52 10.25 14.41 8.36
N SER A 53 10.91 13.32 8.76
CA SER A 53 12.36 13.15 8.60
C SER A 53 12.78 12.67 7.19
N LEU A 54 11.83 12.21 6.38
CA LEU A 54 12.11 11.69 5.05
C LEU A 54 12.42 12.83 4.07
N THR A 55 13.48 12.66 3.28
CA THR A 55 13.64 13.47 2.07
C THR A 55 12.59 13.09 1.03
N GLU A 56 12.36 13.95 0.05
CA GLU A 56 11.44 13.66 -1.07
C GLU A 56 11.82 12.36 -1.78
N GLU A 57 13.12 12.13 -2.01
CA GLU A 57 13.63 10.91 -2.62
C GLU A 57 13.38 9.66 -1.77
N GLN A 58 13.60 9.73 -0.45
CA GLN A 58 13.33 8.62 0.46
C GLN A 58 11.84 8.33 0.58
N SER A 59 11.01 9.39 0.58
CA SER A 59 9.55 9.27 0.56
C SER A 59 9.07 8.55 -0.69
N LYS A 60 9.64 8.89 -1.86
CA LYS A 60 9.33 8.21 -3.13
C LYS A 60 9.77 6.75 -3.13
N GLN A 61 10.99 6.45 -2.67
CA GLN A 61 11.48 5.08 -2.57
C GLN A 61 10.63 4.23 -1.62
N LEU A 62 10.25 4.79 -0.47
CA LEU A 62 9.34 4.11 0.47
C LEU A 62 7.96 3.90 -0.15
N TYR A 63 7.43 4.89 -0.84
CA TYR A 63 6.16 4.76 -1.55
C TYR A 63 6.19 3.60 -2.54
N ASP A 64 7.24 3.49 -3.36
CA ASP A 64 7.38 2.41 -4.34
C ASP A 64 7.51 1.03 -3.68
N VAL A 65 8.25 0.92 -2.57
CA VAL A 65 8.36 -0.32 -1.78
C VAL A 65 7.00 -0.75 -1.26
N TYR A 66 6.25 0.18 -0.65
CA TYR A 66 4.93 -0.14 -0.11
C TYR A 66 3.89 -0.43 -1.20
N GLN A 67 3.96 0.23 -2.36
CA GLN A 67 3.08 -0.11 -3.48
C GLN A 67 3.29 -1.57 -3.91
N LYS A 68 4.54 -2.02 -4.05
CA LYS A 68 4.83 -3.42 -4.41
C LYS A 68 4.34 -4.41 -3.35
N LEU A 69 4.55 -4.10 -2.07
CA LEU A 69 4.03 -4.93 -0.98
C LEU A 69 2.50 -5.07 -1.02
N LEU A 70 1.80 -4.00 -1.38
CA LEU A 70 0.34 -3.99 -1.50
C LEU A 70 -0.19 -4.63 -2.79
N GLU A 71 0.67 -4.82 -3.80
CA GLU A 71 0.36 -5.59 -5.00
C GLU A 71 0.45 -7.10 -4.74
N GLU A 72 1.39 -7.51 -3.87
CA GLU A 72 1.64 -8.91 -3.56
C GLU A 72 0.83 -9.43 -2.35
N ARG A 73 0.49 -8.56 -1.40
CA ARG A 73 -0.11 -8.94 -0.11
C ARG A 73 -1.23 -7.99 0.28
N ILE A 74 -2.22 -8.51 0.99
CA ILE A 74 -3.27 -7.66 1.57
C ILE A 74 -2.71 -6.89 2.77
N ILE A 75 -3.15 -5.66 2.95
CA ILE A 75 -2.65 -4.74 3.99
C ILE A 75 -2.67 -5.32 5.41
N SER A 76 -3.66 -6.15 5.74
CA SER A 76 -3.78 -6.77 7.06
C SER A 76 -2.69 -7.79 7.40
N GLU A 77 -1.94 -8.24 6.39
CA GLU A 77 -0.80 -9.14 6.57
C GLU A 77 0.52 -8.39 6.73
N ILE A 78 0.54 -7.09 6.46
CA ILE A 78 1.72 -6.23 6.59
C ILE A 78 1.76 -5.73 8.04
N GLY A 79 2.79 -6.12 8.79
CA GLY A 79 2.96 -5.70 10.18
C GLY A 79 3.65 -4.35 10.32
N ASP A 80 3.44 -3.69 11.46
CA ASP A 80 4.13 -2.43 11.81
C ASP A 80 5.65 -2.58 11.79
N ASP A 81 6.18 -3.73 12.25
CA ASP A 81 7.62 -4.02 12.25
C ASP A 81 8.20 -4.12 10.83
N GLU A 82 7.44 -4.68 9.88
CA GLU A 82 7.81 -4.78 8.47
C GLU A 82 7.87 -3.39 7.84
N ILE A 83 6.89 -2.54 8.14
CA ILE A 83 6.86 -1.13 7.73
C ILE A 83 8.06 -0.37 8.29
N ILE A 84 8.35 -0.54 9.58
CA ILE A 84 9.50 0.11 10.22
C ILE A 84 10.81 -0.37 9.59
N ALA A 85 10.95 -1.67 9.32
CA ALA A 85 12.14 -2.24 8.69
C ALA A 85 12.40 -1.64 7.29
N HIS A 86 11.37 -1.50 6.46
CA HIS A 86 11.51 -0.85 5.14
C HIS A 86 11.90 0.62 5.26
N TYR A 87 11.31 1.35 6.21
CA TYR A 87 11.73 2.72 6.53
C TYR A 87 13.20 2.79 6.93
N GLU A 88 13.67 1.89 7.78
CA GLU A 88 15.07 1.86 8.20
C GLU A 88 16.01 1.55 7.04
N ILE A 89 15.66 0.61 6.16
CA ILE A 89 16.47 0.31 4.97
C ILE A 89 16.62 1.55 4.09
N VAL A 90 15.52 2.22 3.73
CA VAL A 90 15.55 3.40 2.85
C VAL A 90 16.29 4.58 3.50
N THR A 91 16.16 4.75 4.82
CA THR A 91 16.83 5.83 5.53
C THR A 91 18.30 5.56 5.83
N GLN A 92 18.70 4.30 5.99
CA GLN A 92 20.08 3.90 6.28
C GLN A 92 20.95 3.68 5.04
N GLN A 93 20.37 3.49 3.84
CA GLN A 93 21.12 3.39 2.57
C GLN A 93 22.07 4.59 2.33
N LYS A 94 21.81 5.76 2.93
CA LYS A 94 22.67 6.94 2.83
C LYS A 94 23.83 7.01 3.85
N LYS A 95 23.90 6.11 4.83
CA LYS A 95 25.00 6.09 5.83
C LYS A 95 26.24 5.30 5.36
N LEU A 96 26.19 4.68 4.18
CA LEU A 96 27.23 3.79 3.64
C LEU A 96 28.08 4.41 2.51
N HIS A 97 28.00 5.73 2.30
CA HIS A 97 28.83 6.45 1.33
C HIS A 97 29.57 7.63 1.96
#